data_AF-A0AAD9PQ59-F1
#
_entry.id   AF-A0AAD9PQ59-F1
#
_cell.length_a   1.000
_cell.length_b   1.000
_cell.length_c   1.000
_cell.angle_alpha   90.00
_cell.angle_beta   90.00
_cell.angle_gamma   90.00
#
_symmetry.space_group_name_H-M   'P 1'
#
loop_
_entity.id
_entity.type
_entity.pdbx_description
1 polymer ?
#
loop_
_entity_poly.entity_id
_entity_poly.type
_entity_poly.pdbx_seq_one_letter_code
_entity_poly.pdbx_strand_id
1 'polypeptide(L)'
;MEHGYLLPEQVPLPESEDAFGVASFTMPENDDPAEYGIGANRPKRVKKPTAKVILNELVEIENQLEDLWKRSLDQIKILQISDQSAEEIRKAITEARSLFNAYRLTLLSVQELTASVSSGEIIEDRKQLEETAARRKEFLDSVLKDANEQLKSLLLESQSIRSSSKGSVNSVTFTRLKAKAKAAAALKKAELRKHRIEIESRSAQL
;
A
#
# COMPACT_ATOMS: atom_id res chain seq x y z
N MET A 1 7.89 -63.95 -15.45
CA MET A 1 7.54 -62.75 -16.22
C MET A 1 6.07 -62.85 -16.57
N GLU A 2 5.39 -61.71 -16.69
CA GLU A 2 3.92 -61.49 -16.74
C GLU A 2 3.28 -61.14 -15.40
N HIS A 3 3.36 -59.86 -15.06
CA HIS A 3 2.44 -59.21 -14.13
C HIS A 3 1.32 -58.56 -14.96
N GLY A 4 0.11 -59.08 -14.84
CA GLY A 4 -1.10 -58.51 -15.40
C GLY A 4 -1.47 -57.19 -14.70
N TYR A 5 -1.81 -56.19 -15.49
CA TYR A 5 -2.28 -54.90 -15.03
C TYR A 5 -3.72 -55.02 -14.52
N LEU A 6 -3.94 -54.80 -13.21
CA LEU A 6 -5.25 -54.54 -12.63
C LEU A 6 -5.58 -53.05 -12.79
N LEU A 7 -6.61 -52.73 -13.58
CA LEU A 7 -7.23 -51.40 -13.61
C LEU A 7 -7.97 -51.14 -12.28
N PRO A 8 -7.90 -49.91 -11.72
CA PRO A 8 -8.80 -49.49 -10.66
C PRO A 8 -10.21 -49.22 -11.20
N GLU A 9 -11.18 -49.81 -10.52
CA GLU A 9 -12.62 -49.72 -10.68
C GLU A 9 -13.11 -48.26 -10.64
N GLN A 10 -13.91 -47.86 -11.64
CA GLN A 10 -14.48 -46.52 -11.77
C GLN A 10 -15.59 -46.32 -10.75
N VAL A 11 -15.39 -45.39 -9.81
CA VAL A 11 -16.40 -44.94 -8.86
C VAL A 11 -17.34 -43.95 -9.56
N PRO A 12 -18.68 -44.15 -9.53
CA PRO A 12 -19.63 -43.21 -10.12
C PRO A 12 -19.71 -41.89 -9.34
N LEU A 13 -19.64 -40.76 -10.05
CA LEU A 13 -19.93 -39.42 -9.53
C LEU A 13 -21.46 -39.27 -9.31
N PRO A 14 -21.92 -38.78 -8.15
CA PRO A 14 -23.32 -38.41 -7.98
C PRO A 14 -23.61 -37.05 -8.62
N GLU A 15 -24.58 -37.04 -9.53
CA GLU A 15 -25.27 -35.85 -10.03
C GLU A 15 -26.02 -35.17 -8.88
N SER A 16 -25.77 -33.88 -8.66
CA SER A 16 -26.72 -32.98 -8.00
C SER A 16 -26.35 -31.53 -8.31
N GLU A 17 -26.92 -31.01 -9.40
CA GLU A 17 -27.10 -29.58 -9.58
C GLU A 17 -28.35 -29.20 -8.79
N ASP A 18 -28.17 -28.61 -7.60
CA ASP A 18 -29.11 -27.64 -7.04
C ASP A 18 -28.50 -26.95 -5.81
N ALA A 19 -28.86 -25.67 -5.66
CA ALA A 19 -28.59 -24.78 -4.52
C ALA A 19 -27.27 -24.00 -4.52
N PHE A 20 -27.19 -22.95 -5.35
CA PHE A 20 -26.74 -21.65 -4.85
C PHE A 20 -27.79 -20.58 -5.18
N GLY A 21 -28.62 -20.29 -4.17
CA GLY A 21 -29.54 -19.16 -4.18
C GLY A 21 -28.76 -17.86 -4.22
N VAL A 22 -28.76 -17.19 -5.37
CA VAL A 22 -28.43 -15.77 -5.47
C VAL A 22 -29.76 -15.03 -5.41
N ALA A 23 -29.99 -14.35 -4.29
CA ALA A 23 -31.14 -13.46 -4.13
C ALA A 23 -31.07 -12.37 -5.21
N SER A 24 -31.96 -12.47 -6.20
CA SER A 24 -32.11 -11.47 -7.25
C SER A 24 -32.86 -10.28 -6.66
N PHE A 25 -32.19 -9.14 -6.60
CA PHE A 25 -32.81 -7.85 -6.31
C PHE A 25 -33.62 -7.42 -7.55
N THR A 26 -34.94 -7.58 -7.48
CA THR A 26 -35.88 -7.10 -8.50
C THR A 26 -36.25 -5.64 -8.23
N MET A 27 -35.96 -4.76 -9.20
CA MET A 27 -36.63 -3.46 -9.36
C MET A 27 -37.66 -3.59 -10.50
N PRO A 28 -38.81 -2.90 -10.41
CA PRO A 28 -39.99 -3.26 -11.16
C PRO A 28 -39.85 -2.92 -12.65
N GLU A 29 -40.20 -3.94 -13.42
CA GLU A 29 -40.43 -3.97 -14.86
C GLU A 29 -41.62 -3.06 -15.20
N ASN A 30 -41.43 -2.13 -16.15
CA ASN A 30 -42.55 -1.46 -16.81
C ASN A 30 -42.98 -2.35 -17.99
N ASP A 31 -44.20 -2.88 -17.87
CA ASP A 31 -45.03 -3.57 -18.87
C ASP A 31 -44.97 -2.88 -20.27
N ASP A 32 -44.43 -3.55 -21.30
CA ASP A 32 -45.10 -4.38 -22.36
C ASP A 32 -45.27 -3.58 -23.70
N PRO A 33 -45.47 -4.20 -24.91
CA PRO A 33 -45.72 -5.60 -25.16
C PRO A 33 -44.89 -6.31 -26.25
N ALA A 34 -44.73 -7.62 -26.02
CA ALA A 34 -44.64 -8.76 -26.94
C ALA A 34 -44.24 -8.54 -28.42
N GLU A 35 -43.10 -9.13 -28.80
CA GLU A 35 -42.94 -9.79 -30.10
C GLU A 35 -42.30 -11.17 -29.88
N TYR A 36 -43.14 -12.20 -29.89
CA TYR A 36 -42.72 -13.60 -29.86
C TYR A 36 -42.05 -13.96 -31.19
N GLY A 37 -40.72 -13.90 -31.23
CA GLY A 37 -39.89 -14.38 -32.33
C GLY A 37 -39.00 -15.53 -31.86
N ILE A 38 -39.38 -16.77 -32.19
CA ILE A 38 -38.56 -17.97 -32.06
C ILE A 38 -37.29 -17.77 -32.90
N GLY A 39 -36.12 -17.60 -32.28
CA GLY A 39 -34.90 -17.40 -33.04
C GLY A 39 -33.63 -17.16 -32.23
N ALA A 40 -32.86 -18.23 -32.06
CA ALA A 40 -31.41 -18.26 -31.82
C ALA A 40 -30.91 -17.95 -30.39
N ASN A 41 -30.16 -18.92 -29.86
CA ASN A 41 -29.01 -18.75 -28.95
C ASN A 41 -28.00 -17.74 -29.55
N ARG A 42 -28.37 -16.47 -29.68
CA ARG A 42 -27.42 -15.39 -29.95
C ARG A 42 -26.80 -15.02 -28.61
N PRO A 43 -25.46 -15.05 -28.49
CA PRO A 43 -24.80 -14.51 -27.31
C PRO A 43 -25.36 -13.11 -27.03
N LYS A 44 -25.79 -12.84 -25.79
CA LYS A 44 -26.18 -11.50 -25.37
C LYS A 44 -25.08 -10.55 -25.82
N ARG A 45 -25.41 -9.58 -26.68
CA ARG A 45 -24.48 -8.51 -27.06
C ARG A 45 -24.11 -7.76 -25.79
N VAL A 46 -22.95 -8.07 -25.21
CA VAL A 46 -22.35 -7.26 -24.16
C VAL A 46 -21.99 -5.94 -24.82
N LYS A 47 -22.80 -4.91 -24.58
CA LYS A 47 -22.52 -3.56 -25.09
C LYS A 47 -21.25 -3.09 -24.39
N LYS A 48 -20.21 -2.78 -25.17
CA LYS A 48 -19.01 -2.13 -24.63
C LYS A 48 -19.45 -0.83 -23.94
N PRO A 49 -18.90 -0.48 -22.77
CA PRO A 49 -19.18 0.79 -22.12
C PRO A 49 -18.89 1.93 -23.10
N THR A 50 -19.79 2.92 -23.15
CA THR A 50 -19.54 4.13 -23.93
C THR A 50 -18.38 4.92 -23.31
N ALA A 51 -17.62 5.66 -24.12
CA ALA A 51 -16.48 6.47 -23.63
C ALA A 51 -16.88 7.40 -22.46
N LYS A 52 -18.10 7.96 -22.46
CA LYS A 52 -18.62 8.79 -21.38
C LYS A 52 -18.77 8.06 -20.04
N VAL A 53 -19.18 6.79 -20.08
CA VAL A 53 -19.31 5.96 -18.86
C VAL A 53 -17.92 5.67 -18.29
N ILE A 54 -16.97 5.33 -19.16
CA ILE A 54 -15.57 5.09 -18.77
C ILE A 54 -14.96 6.35 -18.15
N LEU A 55 -15.19 7.52 -18.74
CA LEU A 55 -14.67 8.79 -18.21
C LEU A 55 -15.23 9.09 -16.81
N ASN A 56 -16.53 8.88 -16.59
CA ASN A 56 -17.14 9.08 -15.28
C ASN A 56 -16.57 8.12 -14.23
N GLU A 57 -16.43 6.84 -14.58
CA GLU A 57 -15.82 5.84 -13.69
C GLU A 57 -14.35 6.16 -13.39
N LEU A 58 -13.59 6.66 -14.38
CA LEU A 58 -12.22 7.12 -14.15
C LEU A 58 -12.15 8.23 -13.11
N VAL A 59 -13.02 9.24 -13.20
CA VAL A 59 -13.07 10.33 -12.21
C VAL A 59 -13.37 9.79 -10.80
N GLU A 60 -14.28 8.82 -10.67
CA GLU A 60 -14.55 8.19 -9.37
C GLU A 60 -13.34 7.43 -8.83
N ILE A 61 -12.65 6.67 -9.69
CA ILE A 61 -11.46 5.91 -9.31
C ILE A 61 -10.30 6.86 -8.94
N GLU A 62 -10.12 7.96 -9.66
CA GLU A 62 -9.12 9.00 -9.34
C GLU A 62 -9.33 9.58 -7.95
N ASN A 63 -10.57 9.91 -7.60
CA ASN A 63 -10.90 10.39 -6.26
C ASN A 63 -10.54 9.35 -5.18
N GLN A 64 -10.81 8.07 -5.43
CA GLN A 64 -10.42 6.99 -4.52
C GLN A 64 -8.90 6.86 -4.39
N LEU A 65 -8.17 6.96 -5.50
CA LEU A 65 -6.71 6.96 -5.49
C LEU A 65 -6.14 8.13 -4.68
N GLU A 66 -6.68 9.33 -4.86
CA GLU A 66 -6.25 10.50 -4.07
C GLU A 66 -6.53 10.35 -2.58
N ASP A 67 -7.68 9.79 -2.21
CA ASP A 67 -8.01 9.57 -0.80
C ASP A 67 -7.13 8.50 -0.15
N LEU A 68 -6.83 7.41 -0.87
CA LEU A 68 -5.86 6.40 -0.43
C LEU A 68 -4.46 7.00 -0.30
N TRP A 69 -4.08 7.89 -1.21
CA TRP A 69 -2.80 8.59 -1.15
C TRP A 69 -2.71 9.52 0.06
N LYS A 70 -3.73 10.34 0.33
CA LYS A 70 -3.78 11.21 1.52
C LYS A 70 -3.63 10.41 2.81
N ARG A 71 -4.35 9.28 2.94
CA ARG A 71 -4.22 8.39 4.11
C ARG A 71 -2.81 7.79 4.21
N SER A 72 -2.21 7.44 3.08
CA SER A 72 -0.82 6.95 3.04
C SER A 72 0.16 8.04 3.49
N LEU A 73 -0.06 9.29 3.07
CA LEU A 73 0.73 10.45 3.49
C LEU A 73 0.66 10.69 5.00
N ASP A 74 -0.49 10.45 5.63
CA ASP A 74 -0.61 10.60 7.08
C ASP A 74 0.24 9.58 7.82
N GLN A 75 0.31 8.35 7.33
CA GLN A 75 1.24 7.33 7.86
C GLN A 75 2.71 7.68 7.59
N ILE A 76 3.01 8.21 6.40
CA ILE A 76 4.35 8.69 6.06
C ILE A 76 4.80 9.82 7.00
N LYS A 77 3.92 10.78 7.31
CA LYS A 77 4.23 11.86 8.27
C LYS A 77 4.58 11.29 9.63
N ILE A 78 3.85 10.27 10.09
CA ILE A 78 4.16 9.56 11.33
C ILE A 78 5.58 9.00 11.25
N LEU A 79 5.93 8.29 10.18
CA LEU A 79 7.28 7.71 10.00
C LEU A 79 8.43 8.73 9.94
N GLN A 80 8.13 9.99 9.68
CA GLN A 80 9.12 11.07 9.61
C GLN A 80 9.35 11.77 10.96
N ILE A 81 8.54 11.47 11.99
CA ILE A 81 8.70 12.05 13.33
C ILE A 81 9.94 11.43 14.00
N SER A 82 10.85 12.28 14.47
CA SER A 82 11.97 11.84 15.32
C SER A 82 11.47 11.42 16.72
N ASP A 83 12.14 10.45 17.34
CA ASP A 83 11.88 9.96 18.71
C ASP A 83 10.65 9.04 18.88
N GLN A 84 10.26 8.33 17.82
CA GLN A 84 9.23 7.29 17.91
C GLN A 84 9.73 5.99 18.53
N SER A 85 8.83 5.27 19.17
CA SER A 85 9.10 3.90 19.62
C SER A 85 9.20 2.95 18.42
N ALA A 86 9.93 1.84 18.62
CA ALA A 86 10.04 0.80 17.60
C ALA A 86 8.68 0.18 17.21
N GLU A 87 7.71 0.16 18.12
CA GLU A 87 6.36 -0.37 17.90
C GLU A 87 5.52 0.57 17.03
N GLU A 88 5.57 1.87 17.28
CA GLU A 88 4.91 2.89 16.45
C GLU A 88 5.43 2.88 15.03
N ILE A 89 6.76 2.81 14.84
CA ILE A 89 7.38 2.73 13.52
C ILE A 89 6.91 1.46 12.78
N ARG A 90 6.89 0.29 13.45
CA ARG A 90 6.40 -0.96 12.84
C ARG A 90 4.94 -0.88 12.42
N LYS A 91 4.09 -0.28 13.27
CA LYS A 91 2.67 -0.08 13.00
C LYS A 91 2.47 0.81 11.78
N ALA A 92 3.10 1.99 11.76
CA ALA A 92 3.00 2.93 10.66
C ALA A 92 3.57 2.37 9.34
N ILE A 93 4.66 1.59 9.37
CA ILE A 93 5.17 0.87 8.19
C ILE A 93 4.11 -0.10 7.65
N THR A 94 3.49 -0.88 8.54
CA THR A 94 2.47 -1.86 8.16
C THR A 94 1.25 -1.17 7.55
N GLU A 95 0.76 -0.10 8.18
CA GLU A 95 -0.39 0.66 7.71
C GLU A 95 -0.10 1.36 6.36
N ALA A 96 1.06 2.00 6.22
CA ALA A 96 1.47 2.63 4.97
C ALA A 96 1.54 1.61 3.80
N ARG A 97 2.10 0.42 4.04
CA ARG A 97 2.14 -0.66 3.05
C ARG A 97 0.75 -1.17 2.69
N SER A 98 -0.14 -1.32 3.69
CA SER A 98 -1.51 -1.77 3.46
C SER A 98 -2.29 -0.78 2.60
N LEU A 99 -2.22 0.51 2.94
CA LEU A 99 -2.88 1.58 2.18
C LEU A 99 -2.34 1.68 0.75
N PHE A 100 -1.03 1.57 0.58
CA PHE A 100 -0.43 1.61 -0.75
C PHE A 100 -0.73 0.36 -1.58
N ASN A 101 -0.89 -0.80 -0.96
CA ASN A 101 -1.37 -1.99 -1.67
C ASN A 101 -2.82 -1.81 -2.14
N ALA A 102 -3.69 -1.22 -1.33
CA ALA A 102 -5.04 -0.85 -1.76
C ALA A 102 -5.00 0.14 -2.93
N TYR A 103 -4.15 1.17 -2.85
CA TYR A 103 -3.92 2.13 -3.95
C TYR A 103 -3.50 1.41 -5.24
N ARG A 104 -2.57 0.45 -5.15
CA ARG A 104 -2.12 -0.35 -6.30
C ARG A 104 -3.24 -1.19 -6.90
N LEU A 105 -4.09 -1.81 -6.08
CA LEU A 105 -5.23 -2.60 -6.56
C LEU A 105 -6.25 -1.72 -7.28
N THR A 106 -6.54 -0.53 -6.76
CA THR A 106 -7.39 0.46 -7.43
C THR A 106 -6.77 0.96 -8.74
N LEU A 107 -5.44 1.09 -8.82
CA LEU A 107 -4.79 1.43 -10.09
C LEU A 107 -4.93 0.30 -11.12
N LEU A 108 -4.89 -0.97 -10.70
CA LEU A 108 -5.13 -2.09 -11.62
C LEU A 108 -6.55 -2.06 -12.21
N SER A 109 -7.57 -1.65 -11.44
CA SER A 109 -8.92 -1.52 -12.00
C SER A 109 -9.02 -0.44 -13.09
N VAL A 110 -8.22 0.64 -13.00
CA VAL A 110 -8.08 1.61 -14.10
C VAL A 110 -7.53 0.93 -15.35
N GLN A 111 -6.50 0.10 -15.20
CA GLN A 111 -5.87 -0.60 -16.33
C GLN A 111 -6.84 -1.59 -16.99
N GLU A 112 -7.66 -2.29 -16.20
CA GLU A 112 -8.69 -3.21 -16.67
C GLU A 112 -9.82 -2.47 -17.40
N LEU A 113 -10.33 -1.39 -16.81
CA LEU A 113 -11.39 -0.56 -17.39
C LEU A 113 -10.98 0.05 -18.74
N THR A 114 -9.71 0.46 -18.85
CA THR A 114 -9.17 1.14 -20.03
C THR A 114 -8.51 0.21 -21.05
N ALA A 115 -8.38 -1.10 -20.77
CA ALA A 115 -7.61 -2.04 -21.58
C ALA A 115 -8.06 -2.13 -23.05
N SER A 116 -9.35 -1.95 -23.32
CA SER A 116 -9.94 -2.07 -24.66
C SER A 116 -10.31 -0.73 -25.30
N VAL A 117 -9.93 0.38 -24.66
CA VAL A 117 -10.26 1.74 -25.10
C VAL A 117 -9.25 2.21 -26.13
N SER A 118 -9.73 2.72 -27.27
CA SER A 118 -8.90 3.31 -28.33
C SER A 118 -8.93 4.85 -28.34
N SER A 119 -9.61 5.47 -27.37
CA SER A 119 -9.65 6.93 -27.24
C SER A 119 -8.29 7.45 -26.76
N GLY A 120 -7.67 8.34 -27.54
CA GLY A 120 -6.37 8.92 -27.21
C GLY A 120 -6.37 9.69 -25.88
N GLU A 121 -7.47 10.40 -25.57
CA GLU A 121 -7.64 11.14 -24.31
C GLU A 121 -7.58 10.19 -23.11
N ILE A 122 -8.35 9.11 -23.13
CA ILE A 122 -8.40 8.12 -22.04
C ILE A 122 -7.05 7.41 -21.86
N ILE A 123 -6.33 7.16 -22.97
CA ILE A 123 -5.01 6.55 -22.92
C ILE A 123 -3.99 7.49 -22.26
N GLU A 124 -4.05 8.79 -22.58
CA GLU A 124 -3.14 9.79 -21.99
C GLU A 124 -3.45 9.98 -20.50
N ASP A 125 -4.72 10.09 -20.11
CA ASP A 125 -5.13 10.22 -18.70
C ASP A 125 -4.64 9.02 -17.88
N ARG A 126 -4.85 7.80 -18.39
CA ARG A 126 -4.33 6.57 -17.77
C ARG A 126 -2.81 6.64 -17.59
N LYS A 127 -2.08 7.08 -18.61
CA LYS A 127 -0.62 7.18 -18.55
C LYS A 127 -0.17 8.18 -17.48
N GLN A 128 -0.83 9.33 -17.37
CA GLN A 128 -0.54 10.31 -16.32
C GLN A 128 -0.79 9.76 -14.91
N LEU A 129 -1.85 8.96 -14.74
CA LEU A 129 -2.12 8.26 -13.49
C LEU A 129 -1.04 7.23 -13.15
N GLU A 130 -0.59 6.44 -14.13
CA GLU A 130 0.47 5.46 -13.96
C GLU A 130 1.82 6.12 -13.60
N GLU A 131 2.17 7.23 -14.27
CA GLU A 131 3.38 8.01 -13.95
C GLU A 131 3.31 8.59 -12.54
N THR A 132 2.14 9.11 -12.15
CA THR A 132 1.93 9.65 -10.80
C THR A 132 2.02 8.54 -9.74
N ALA A 133 1.45 7.37 -10.02
CA ALA A 133 1.58 6.21 -9.16
C ALA A 133 3.04 5.75 -9.02
N ALA A 134 3.82 5.78 -10.10
CA ALA A 134 5.24 5.44 -10.06
C ALA A 134 6.03 6.40 -9.15
N ARG A 135 5.82 7.71 -9.28
CA ARG A 135 6.43 8.73 -8.41
C ARG A 135 6.04 8.53 -6.94
N ARG A 136 4.75 8.28 -6.67
CA ARG A 136 4.23 8.03 -5.32
C ARG A 136 4.85 6.78 -4.69
N LYS A 137 5.01 5.71 -5.49
CA LYS A 137 5.67 4.47 -5.06
C LYS A 137 7.13 4.72 -4.67
N GLU A 138 7.89 5.39 -5.54
CA GLU A 138 9.30 5.69 -5.30
C GLU A 138 9.48 6.51 -4.01
N PHE A 139 8.63 7.52 -3.80
CA PHE A 139 8.62 8.30 -2.57
C PHE A 139 8.34 7.44 -1.33
N LEU A 140 7.30 6.60 -1.37
CA LEU A 140 6.98 5.71 -0.26
C LEU A 140 8.12 4.73 0.02
N ASP A 141 8.70 4.12 -1.01
CA ASP A 141 9.80 3.16 -0.87
C ASP A 141 11.02 3.81 -0.20
N SER A 142 11.32 5.06 -0.55
CA SER A 142 12.38 5.85 0.11
C SER A 142 12.08 6.05 1.61
N VAL A 143 10.88 6.52 1.95
CA VAL A 143 10.46 6.73 3.34
C VAL A 143 10.50 5.41 4.14
N LEU A 144 10.00 4.33 3.55
CA LEU A 144 10.00 3.02 4.19
C LEU A 144 11.42 2.51 4.43
N LYS A 145 12.35 2.77 3.52
CA LYS A 145 13.76 2.42 3.71
C LYS A 145 14.33 3.15 4.92
N ASP A 146 14.17 4.47 4.99
CA ASP A 146 14.64 5.29 6.11
C ASP A 146 14.02 4.85 7.44
N ALA A 147 12.72 4.62 7.47
CA ALA A 147 12.01 4.14 8.66
C ALA A 147 12.51 2.77 9.13
N ASN A 148 12.84 1.86 8.19
CA ASN A 148 13.43 0.57 8.53
C ASN A 148 14.86 0.70 9.08
N GLU A 149 15.64 1.67 8.60
CA GLU A 149 16.98 1.96 9.14
C GLU A 149 16.92 2.55 10.55
N GLN A 150 15.96 3.44 10.81
CA GLN A 150 15.66 3.96 12.15
C GLN A 150 15.24 2.81 13.09
N LEU A 151 14.34 1.95 12.65
CA LEU A 151 13.88 0.80 13.41
C LEU A 151 15.03 -0.15 13.78
N LYS A 152 15.92 -0.45 12.84
CA LYS A 152 17.12 -1.27 13.10
C LYS A 152 18.02 -0.64 14.15
N SER A 153 18.24 0.67 14.07
CA SER A 153 19.08 1.41 15.02
C SER A 153 18.53 1.34 16.45
N LEU A 154 17.22 1.56 16.62
CA LEU A 154 16.54 1.46 17.92
C LEU A 154 16.63 0.05 18.52
N LEU A 155 16.46 -0.98 17.69
CA LEU A 155 16.56 -2.37 18.15
C LEU A 155 17.98 -2.72 18.61
N LEU A 156 19.00 -2.28 17.86
CA LEU A 156 20.40 -2.49 18.25
C LEU A 156 20.76 -1.75 19.55
N GLU A 157 20.30 -0.50 19.71
CA GLU A 157 20.51 0.27 20.95
C GLU A 157 19.87 -0.45 22.15
N SER A 158 18.63 -0.95 21.99
CA SER A 158 17.94 -1.68 23.05
C SER A 158 18.67 -2.97 23.48
N GLN A 159 19.30 -3.67 22.53
CA GLN A 159 20.10 -4.87 22.80
C GLN A 159 21.43 -4.53 23.48
N SER A 160 22.08 -3.43 23.08
CA SER A 160 23.31 -2.93 23.70
C SER A 160 23.10 -2.55 25.18
N ILE A 161 22.00 -1.86 25.48
CA ILE A 161 21.62 -1.50 26.86
C ILE A 161 21.35 -2.77 27.70
N ARG A 162 20.67 -3.77 27.12
CA ARG A 162 20.37 -5.03 27.82
C ARG A 162 21.62 -5.89 28.06
N SER A 163 22.61 -5.82 27.17
CA SER A 163 23.87 -6.57 27.28
C SER A 163 24.83 -5.94 28.30
N SER A 164 24.86 -4.61 28.40
CA SER A 164 25.62 -3.89 29.44
C SER A 164 24.99 -3.99 30.84
N SER A 165 23.71 -4.37 30.93
CA SER A 165 22.98 -4.56 32.19
C SER A 165 23.24 -5.90 32.89
N LYS A 166 23.84 -6.91 32.24
CA LYS A 166 24.07 -8.23 32.84
C LYS A 166 25.45 -8.41 33.50
N GLY A 167 26.28 -7.37 33.52
CA GLY A 167 27.61 -7.44 34.11
C GLY A 167 28.02 -6.16 34.81
N SER A 168 27.33 -5.73 35.86
CA SER A 168 27.93 -4.82 36.84
C SER A 168 27.09 -4.73 38.11
N VAL A 169 27.48 -5.51 39.12
CA VAL A 169 27.24 -5.15 40.52
C VAL A 169 28.06 -3.88 40.75
N ASN A 170 27.41 -2.71 40.76
CA ASN A 170 27.77 -1.52 41.56
C ASN A 170 26.81 -0.36 41.28
N SER A 171 25.81 -0.24 42.15
CA SER A 171 24.63 0.63 42.12
C SER A 171 24.91 2.15 42.30
N VAL A 172 26.09 2.67 41.96
CA VAL A 172 26.45 4.10 42.20
C VAL A 172 26.88 4.84 40.93
N THR A 173 27.12 4.16 39.81
CA THR A 173 27.66 4.78 38.57
C THR A 173 26.60 5.14 37.52
N PHE A 174 25.37 4.63 37.61
CA PHE A 174 24.34 4.82 36.58
C PHE A 174 23.88 6.28 36.43
N THR A 175 23.76 7.03 37.53
CA THR A 175 23.39 8.45 37.50
C THR A 175 24.51 9.32 36.92
N ARG A 176 25.79 8.96 37.16
CA ARG A 176 26.96 9.70 36.66
C ARG A 176 27.20 9.48 35.16
N LEU A 177 26.91 8.28 34.63
CA LEU A 177 27.00 7.98 33.20
C LEU A 177 25.86 8.65 32.40
N LYS A 178 24.62 8.65 32.91
CA LYS A 178 23.50 9.34 32.26
C LYS A 178 23.72 10.86 32.19
N ALA A 179 24.36 11.45 33.21
CA ALA A 179 24.76 12.86 33.20
C ALA A 179 25.87 13.15 32.18
N LYS A 180 26.88 12.28 32.06
CA LYS A 180 27.94 12.42 31.05
C LYS A 180 27.44 12.24 29.62
N ALA A 181 26.51 11.30 29.38
CA ALA A 181 25.91 11.08 28.07
C ALA A 181 25.04 12.28 27.64
N LYS A 182 24.24 12.85 28.56
CA LYS A 182 23.50 14.09 28.29
C LYS A 182 24.42 15.28 28.00
N ALA A 183 25.53 15.41 28.73
CA ALA A 183 26.51 16.47 28.50
C ALA A 183 27.21 16.31 27.13
N ALA A 184 27.58 15.09 26.74
CA ALA A 184 28.21 14.81 25.44
C ALA A 184 27.23 15.06 24.27
N ALA A 185 25.96 14.67 24.41
CA ALA A 185 24.94 14.94 23.39
C ALA A 185 24.63 16.44 23.27
N ALA A 186 24.61 17.18 24.39
CA ALA A 186 24.46 18.64 24.38
C ALA A 186 25.65 19.34 23.71
N LEU A 187 26.88 18.85 23.93
CA LEU A 187 28.09 19.40 23.32
C LEU A 187 28.11 19.16 21.80
N LYS A 188 27.79 17.94 21.35
CA LYS A 188 27.67 17.62 19.91
C LYS A 188 26.55 18.43 19.23
N LYS A 189 25.42 18.65 19.91
CA LYS A 189 24.32 19.49 19.39
C LYS A 189 24.70 20.98 19.33
N ALA A 190 25.48 21.48 20.28
CA ALA A 190 26.00 22.85 20.26
C ALA A 190 27.02 23.04 19.13
N GLU A 191 27.88 22.05 18.89
CA GLU A 191 28.89 22.08 17.83
C GLU A 191 28.26 22.05 16.42
N LEU A 192 27.25 21.21 16.22
CA LEU A 192 26.46 21.21 14.97
C LEU A 192 25.69 22.51 14.76
N ARG A 193 25.18 23.13 15.83
CA ARG A 193 24.50 24.43 15.75
C ARG A 193 25.49 25.55 15.38
N LYS A 194 26.72 25.50 15.88
CA LYS A 194 27.79 26.44 15.51
C LYS A 194 28.15 26.31 14.03
N HIS A 195 28.34 25.08 13.54
CA HIS A 195 28.60 24.84 12.11
C HIS A 195 27.46 25.33 11.21
N ARG A 196 26.21 25.15 11.64
CA ARG A 196 25.05 25.63 10.89
C ARG A 196 25.03 27.16 10.78
N ILE A 197 25.27 27.87 11.88
CA ILE A 197 25.32 29.34 11.88
C ILE A 197 26.50 29.85 11.04
N GLU A 198 27.65 29.16 11.07
CA GLU A 198 28.80 29.54 10.24
C GLU A 198 28.51 29.39 8.74
N ILE A 199 27.85 28.31 8.34
CA ILE A 199 27.42 28.11 6.94
C ILE A 199 26.38 29.16 6.53
N GLU A 200 25.36 29.40 7.36
CA GLU A 200 24.33 30.42 7.11
C GLU A 200 24.94 31.84 7.01
N SER A 201 25.96 32.14 7.83
CA SER A 201 26.67 33.43 7.80
C SER A 201 27.56 33.62 6.56
N ARG A 202 28.13 32.54 6.01
CA ARG A 202 28.90 32.59 4.76
C ARG A 202 27.99 32.70 3.53
N SER A 203 26.80 32.10 3.58
CA SER A 203 25.81 32.22 2.50
C SER A 203 25.11 33.59 2.46
N ALA A 204 25.13 34.35 3.57
CA ALA A 204 24.57 35.71 3.63
C ALA A 204 25.56 36.82 3.23
N GLN A 205 26.80 36.46 2.86
CA GLN A 205 27.85 37.38 2.41
C GLN A 205 28.18 37.23 0.90
N LEU A 206 27.38 36.45 0.17
CA LEU A 206 27.32 36.39 -1.29
C LEU A 206 26.02 37.07 -1.76
#